data_AF-A0A0S8HK36-F1
#
_entry.id   AF-A0A0S8HK36-F1
#
_cell.length_a   1.000
_cell.length_b   1.000
_cell.length_c   1.000
_cell.angle_alpha   90.00
_cell.angle_beta   90.00
_cell.angle_gamma   90.00
#
_symmetry.space_group_name_H-M   'P 1'
#
loop_
_entity.id
_entity.type
_entity.pdbx_description
1 polymer ?
#
loop_
_entity_poly.entity_id
_entity_poly.type
_entity_poly.pdbx_seq_one_letter_code
_entity_poly.pdbx_strand_id
1 'polypeptide(L)'
;MIKTVKITGIISLIFLLAGFIMKSFYIPNQLIILSAGIILFDLVILPFLLVFCIKRSAGWKEKLLHITGFLTGFIFLISFPLTLQRMWQIFMPVTVITGILEAGYLIFLILDRKDLPIEKVKWQFISAYMGVVILTSLNLPVEMQGAAMFYNPPVPDPSYEKGQGSLIYIDQGHHNFHTLDGRLRSTGYLLKRDGYRVMAHDGIFTAEKLKDCNILIIVNALHESNVNRWILPTYSAFTDEEIEVVRDWVYHGGSLLLVADHMPLAGAAADLASQFGFTLHNGYAMDTIGRADYFIRADSSLHENIITNGRNPGERVDSILTFTGHAFEAPDDAIPIMTFPPGYLQWYPDTAARFKNTIPVPVTGFCQGAYKKYGAGRVVILGEAMMITAQLGAGLSWVKIGMNSPDAPYNHQLLVNIIRWLDEKLE
;
A
#
# COMPACT_ATOMS: atom_id res chain seq x y z
N MET A 1 -45.89 7.30 -1.86
CA MET A 1 -45.00 6.64 -2.86
C MET A 1 -43.95 7.60 -3.41
N ILE A 2 -44.27 8.62 -4.22
CA ILE A 2 -43.29 9.58 -4.76
C ILE A 2 -42.48 10.30 -3.66
N LYS A 3 -43.14 10.72 -2.58
CA LYS A 3 -42.48 11.33 -1.40
C LYS A 3 -41.45 10.39 -0.76
N THR A 4 -41.79 9.10 -0.64
CA THR A 4 -40.91 8.06 -0.08
C THR A 4 -39.68 7.87 -0.94
N VAL A 5 -39.85 7.68 -2.25
CA VAL A 5 -38.73 7.54 -3.22
C VAL A 5 -37.80 8.75 -3.18
N LYS A 6 -38.37 9.96 -3.15
CA LYS A 6 -37.59 11.20 -3.06
C LYS A 6 -36.76 11.28 -1.77
N ILE A 7 -37.37 10.96 -0.62
CA ILE A 7 -36.67 10.97 0.68
C ILE A 7 -35.56 9.92 0.69
N THR A 8 -35.84 8.69 0.24
CA THR A 8 -34.86 7.62 0.18
C THR A 8 -33.70 7.97 -0.76
N GLY A 9 -33.96 8.59 -1.93
CA GLY A 9 -32.91 9.07 -2.83
C GLY A 9 -31.99 10.09 -2.20
N ILE A 10 -32.55 11.05 -1.46
CA ILE A 10 -31.76 12.03 -0.73
C ILE A 10 -30.91 11.34 0.35
N ILE A 11 -31.47 10.39 1.10
CA ILE A 11 -30.75 9.65 2.14
C ILE A 11 -29.60 8.83 1.54
N SER A 12 -29.82 8.14 0.41
CA SER A 12 -28.76 7.41 -0.29
C SER A 12 -27.61 8.34 -0.65
N LEU A 13 -27.88 9.48 -1.29
CA LEU A 13 -26.86 10.46 -1.67
C LEU A 13 -26.14 11.05 -0.45
N ILE A 14 -26.83 11.26 0.67
CA ILE A 14 -26.22 11.72 1.94
C ILE A 14 -25.23 10.67 2.45
N PHE A 15 -25.59 9.38 2.45
CA PHE A 15 -24.67 8.32 2.85
C PHE A 15 -23.43 8.28 1.94
N LEU A 16 -23.61 8.36 0.62
CA LEU A 16 -22.48 8.37 -0.32
C LEU A 16 -21.60 9.60 -0.14
N LEU A 17 -22.18 10.77 0.13
CA LEU A 17 -21.44 12.01 0.42
C LEU A 17 -20.71 11.93 1.76
N ALA A 18 -21.33 11.35 2.79
CA ALA A 18 -20.70 11.13 4.09
C ALA A 18 -19.50 10.16 3.95
N GLY A 19 -19.65 9.09 3.17
CA GLY A 19 -18.54 8.20 2.81
C GLY A 19 -17.40 8.97 2.13
N PHE A 20 -17.74 9.88 1.21
CA PHE A 20 -16.74 10.67 0.48
C PHE A 20 -15.98 11.60 1.42
N ILE A 21 -16.70 12.29 2.31
CA ILE A 21 -16.10 13.15 3.34
C ILE A 21 -15.19 12.32 4.25
N MET A 22 -15.67 11.18 4.75
CA MET A 22 -14.87 10.27 5.57
C MET A 22 -13.56 9.89 4.87
N LYS A 23 -13.63 9.56 3.56
CA LYS A 23 -12.45 9.30 2.74
C LYS A 23 -11.51 10.49 2.65
N SER A 24 -12.02 11.67 2.35
CA SER A 24 -11.20 12.88 2.25
C SER A 24 -10.46 13.21 3.55
N PHE A 25 -10.97 12.77 4.70
CA PHE A 25 -10.37 12.96 6.01
C PHE A 25 -9.76 11.68 6.62
N TYR A 26 -9.61 10.59 5.85
CA TYR A 26 -9.06 9.31 6.31
C TYR A 26 -9.77 8.73 7.54
N ILE A 27 -11.08 8.98 7.66
CA ILE A 27 -11.93 8.44 8.72
C ILE A 27 -12.28 6.98 8.40
N PRO A 28 -12.06 6.02 9.32
CA PRO A 28 -12.28 4.60 9.05
C PRO A 28 -13.74 4.27 8.79
N ASN A 29 -14.01 3.09 8.22
CA ASN A 29 -15.35 2.54 7.97
C ASN A 29 -16.20 3.26 6.91
N GLN A 30 -15.61 4.15 6.09
CA GLN A 30 -16.32 4.82 4.98
C GLN A 30 -17.02 3.85 4.02
N LEU A 31 -16.46 2.64 3.83
CA LEU A 31 -17.04 1.61 2.96
C LEU A 31 -18.38 1.08 3.47
N ILE A 32 -18.60 1.07 4.79
CA ILE A 32 -19.89 0.66 5.39
C ILE A 32 -20.95 1.71 5.04
N ILE A 33 -20.62 2.98 5.20
CA ILE A 33 -21.49 4.11 4.87
C ILE A 33 -21.76 4.16 3.35
N LEU A 34 -20.73 3.94 2.52
CA LEU A 34 -20.86 3.81 1.07
C LEU A 34 -21.81 2.68 0.69
N SER A 35 -21.59 1.49 1.25
CA SER A 35 -22.39 0.30 0.97
C SER A 35 -23.85 0.51 1.35
N ALA A 36 -24.11 1.15 2.50
CA ALA A 36 -25.46 1.51 2.91
C ALA A 36 -26.13 2.46 1.89
N GLY A 37 -25.40 3.45 1.37
CA GLY A 37 -25.89 4.35 0.32
C GLY A 37 -26.26 3.62 -0.97
N ILE A 38 -25.39 2.72 -1.46
CA ILE A 38 -25.62 1.92 -2.67
C ILE A 38 -26.79 0.96 -2.47
N ILE A 39 -26.80 0.19 -1.38
CA ILE A 39 -27.87 -0.77 -1.06
C ILE A 39 -29.22 -0.06 -0.97
N LEU A 40 -29.28 1.12 -0.34
CA LEU A 40 -30.51 1.89 -0.23
C LEU A 40 -31.00 2.38 -1.61
N PHE A 41 -30.11 2.68 -2.54
CA PHE A 41 -30.48 3.02 -3.90
C PHE A 41 -30.98 1.79 -4.67
N ASP A 42 -30.20 0.70 -4.64
CA ASP A 42 -30.43 -0.52 -5.41
C ASP A 42 -31.65 -1.32 -4.97
N LEU A 43 -31.89 -1.42 -3.66
CA LEU A 43 -32.97 -2.24 -3.12
C LEU A 43 -34.27 -1.47 -2.92
N VAL A 44 -34.25 -0.15 -3.05
CA VAL A 44 -35.43 0.68 -2.79
C VAL A 44 -35.78 1.52 -4.01
N ILE A 45 -34.89 2.37 -4.49
CA ILE A 45 -35.21 3.35 -5.53
C ILE A 45 -35.36 2.68 -6.89
N LEU A 46 -34.43 1.80 -7.25
CA LEU A 46 -34.42 1.12 -8.54
C LEU A 46 -35.67 0.22 -8.72
N PRO A 47 -36.11 -0.60 -7.73
CA PRO A 47 -37.34 -1.39 -7.85
C PRO A 47 -38.59 -0.52 -7.89
N PHE A 48 -38.62 0.61 -7.17
CA PHE A 48 -39.76 1.53 -7.24
C PHE A 48 -39.92 2.13 -8.63
N LEU A 49 -38.82 2.54 -9.29
CA LEU A 49 -38.89 3.01 -10.67
C LEU A 49 -39.41 1.90 -11.58
N LEU A 50 -38.89 0.67 -11.43
CA LEU A 50 -39.32 -0.47 -12.24
C LEU A 50 -40.84 -0.68 -12.14
N VAL A 51 -41.38 -0.76 -10.92
CA VAL A 51 -42.83 -0.95 -10.70
C VAL A 51 -43.63 0.21 -11.30
N PHE A 52 -43.14 1.44 -11.15
CA PHE A 52 -43.80 2.64 -11.67
C PHE A 52 -43.84 2.65 -13.20
N CYS A 53 -42.73 2.30 -13.86
CA CYS A 53 -42.61 2.19 -15.32
C CYS A 53 -43.47 1.03 -15.86
N ILE A 54 -43.39 -0.16 -15.26
CA ILE A 54 -44.19 -1.34 -15.68
C ILE A 54 -45.69 -1.06 -15.65
N LYS A 55 -46.18 -0.36 -14.61
CA LYS A 55 -47.60 -0.02 -14.47
C LYS A 55 -48.12 0.89 -15.57
N ARG A 56 -47.24 1.59 -16.28
CA ARG A 56 -47.57 2.58 -17.31
C ARG A 56 -47.13 2.17 -18.72
N SER A 57 -46.45 1.04 -18.85
CA SER A 57 -46.05 0.49 -20.15
C SER A 57 -47.27 0.13 -21.00
N ALA A 58 -47.25 0.53 -22.27
CA ALA A 58 -48.32 0.28 -23.24
C ALA A 58 -48.39 -1.18 -23.70
N GLY A 59 -47.34 -1.98 -23.47
CA GLY A 59 -47.31 -3.38 -23.86
C GLY A 59 -46.12 -4.16 -23.29
N TRP A 60 -46.07 -5.46 -23.59
CA TRP A 60 -45.07 -6.37 -23.03
C TRP A 60 -43.62 -6.02 -23.41
N LYS A 61 -43.39 -5.46 -24.60
CA LYS A 61 -42.04 -5.05 -25.06
C LYS A 61 -41.46 -3.93 -24.21
N GLU A 62 -42.28 -2.94 -23.85
CA GLU A 62 -41.87 -1.82 -23.01
C GLU A 62 -41.66 -2.27 -21.55
N LYS A 63 -42.51 -3.18 -21.05
CA LYS A 63 -42.27 -3.83 -19.74
C LYS A 63 -40.93 -4.58 -19.72
N LEU A 64 -40.64 -5.34 -20.77
CA LEU A 64 -39.37 -6.06 -20.89
C LEU A 64 -38.19 -5.10 -20.90
N LEU A 65 -38.27 -3.98 -21.63
CA LEU A 65 -37.23 -2.95 -21.65
C LEU A 65 -36.95 -2.38 -20.25
N HIS A 66 -37.99 -2.05 -19.48
CA HIS A 66 -37.81 -1.57 -18.10
C HIS A 66 -37.23 -2.62 -17.16
N ILE A 67 -37.63 -3.89 -17.30
CA ILE A 67 -37.07 -5.01 -16.52
C ILE A 67 -35.58 -5.17 -16.84
N THR A 68 -35.22 -5.14 -18.13
CA THR A 68 -33.82 -5.23 -18.54
C THR A 68 -33.01 -4.06 -18.01
N GLY A 69 -33.50 -2.82 -18.15
CA GLY A 69 -32.85 -1.63 -17.60
C GLY A 69 -32.65 -1.71 -16.08
N PHE A 70 -33.67 -2.18 -15.35
CA PHE A 70 -33.53 -2.43 -13.91
C PHE A 70 -32.41 -3.44 -13.60
N LEU A 71 -32.39 -4.58 -14.29
CA LEU A 71 -31.39 -5.63 -14.04
C LEU A 71 -29.98 -5.14 -14.41
N THR A 72 -29.82 -4.40 -15.50
CA THR A 72 -28.53 -3.86 -15.93
C THR A 72 -28.02 -2.80 -14.95
N GLY A 73 -28.87 -1.88 -14.51
CA GLY A 73 -28.52 -0.87 -13.52
C GLY A 73 -28.13 -1.50 -12.18
N PHE A 74 -28.87 -2.50 -11.72
CA PHE A 74 -28.58 -3.23 -10.48
C PHE A 74 -27.23 -3.95 -10.54
N ILE A 75 -26.99 -4.71 -11.62
CA ILE A 75 -25.73 -5.42 -11.79
C ILE A 75 -24.57 -4.43 -11.94
N PHE A 76 -24.76 -3.34 -12.69
CA PHE A 76 -23.75 -2.31 -12.88
C PHE A 76 -23.36 -1.65 -11.55
N LEU A 77 -24.32 -1.23 -10.71
CA LEU A 77 -24.02 -0.56 -9.44
C LEU A 77 -23.26 -1.45 -8.45
N ILE A 78 -23.41 -2.77 -8.56
CA ILE A 78 -22.61 -3.75 -7.79
C ILE A 78 -21.24 -3.99 -8.44
N SER A 79 -21.19 -4.24 -9.75
CA SER A 79 -19.96 -4.68 -10.43
C SER A 79 -18.98 -3.53 -10.71
N PHE A 80 -19.48 -2.31 -10.90
CA PHE A 80 -18.72 -1.10 -11.15
C PHE A 80 -17.68 -0.77 -10.07
N PRO A 81 -18.05 -0.65 -8.78
CA PRO A 81 -17.07 -0.39 -7.73
C PRO A 81 -16.02 -1.51 -7.59
N LEU A 82 -16.44 -2.77 -7.75
CA LEU A 82 -15.56 -3.94 -7.69
C LEU A 82 -14.53 -3.97 -8.83
N THR A 83 -14.93 -3.53 -10.02
CA THR A 83 -14.07 -3.46 -11.21
C THR A 83 -13.03 -2.35 -11.05
N LEU A 84 -13.45 -1.18 -10.57
CA LEU A 84 -12.54 -0.03 -10.42
C LEU A 84 -11.53 -0.21 -9.29
N GLN A 85 -11.84 -0.98 -8.25
CA GLN A 85 -10.89 -1.33 -7.18
C GLN A 85 -9.83 -2.36 -7.63
N ARG A 86 -9.87 -2.83 -8.89
CA ARG A 86 -9.05 -3.93 -9.43
C ARG A 86 -9.12 -5.22 -8.61
N MET A 87 -10.00 -5.31 -7.61
CA MET A 87 -10.12 -6.46 -6.73
C MET A 87 -10.45 -7.70 -7.55
N TRP A 88 -11.30 -7.58 -8.57
CA TRP A 88 -11.75 -8.71 -9.38
C TRP A 88 -11.87 -8.36 -10.87
N GLN A 89 -10.75 -8.45 -11.60
CA GLN A 89 -10.68 -8.23 -13.06
C GLN A 89 -11.71 -9.07 -13.86
N ILE A 90 -12.17 -10.19 -13.31
CA ILE A 90 -13.19 -11.06 -13.92
C ILE A 90 -14.54 -10.37 -14.13
N PHE A 91 -14.86 -9.31 -13.37
CA PHE A 91 -16.10 -8.54 -13.54
C PHE A 91 -16.01 -7.46 -14.61
N MET A 92 -14.82 -7.16 -15.15
CA MET A 92 -14.67 -6.09 -16.15
C MET A 92 -15.58 -6.27 -17.37
N PRO A 93 -15.69 -7.46 -18.00
CA PRO A 93 -16.62 -7.65 -19.13
C PRO A 93 -18.07 -7.41 -18.72
N VAL A 94 -18.47 -7.87 -17.52
CA VAL A 94 -19.82 -7.69 -16.98
C VAL A 94 -20.13 -6.21 -16.81
N THR A 95 -19.25 -5.46 -16.14
CA THR A 95 -19.40 -4.02 -15.90
C THR A 95 -19.48 -3.21 -17.18
N VAL A 96 -18.67 -3.54 -18.19
CA VAL A 96 -18.71 -2.84 -19.49
C VAL A 96 -20.04 -3.10 -20.19
N ILE A 97 -20.48 -4.35 -20.27
CA ILE A 97 -21.74 -4.72 -20.93
C ILE A 97 -22.92 -4.07 -20.22
N THR A 98 -23.02 -4.21 -18.90
CA THR A 98 -24.14 -3.63 -18.14
C THR A 98 -24.12 -2.10 -18.16
N GLY A 99 -22.95 -1.48 -18.15
CA GLY A 99 -22.81 -0.03 -18.30
C GLY A 99 -23.29 0.51 -19.65
N ILE A 100 -22.98 -0.19 -20.75
CA ILE A 100 -23.46 0.18 -22.10
C ILE A 100 -24.99 0.05 -22.18
N LEU A 101 -25.53 -1.07 -21.72
CA LEU A 101 -26.98 -1.30 -21.72
C LEU A 101 -27.72 -0.28 -20.87
N GLU A 102 -27.17 0.05 -19.70
CA GLU A 102 -27.75 1.04 -18.80
C GLU A 102 -27.71 2.44 -19.40
N ALA A 103 -26.59 2.85 -20.03
CA ALA A 103 -26.53 4.13 -20.73
C ALA A 103 -27.60 4.23 -21.83
N GLY A 104 -27.80 3.14 -22.60
CA GLY A 104 -28.88 3.05 -23.59
C GLY A 104 -30.26 3.19 -22.97
N TYR A 105 -30.49 2.56 -21.81
CA TYR A 105 -31.77 2.66 -21.08
C TYR A 105 -32.02 4.08 -20.55
N LEU A 106 -31.01 4.74 -19.99
CA LEU A 106 -31.13 6.14 -19.54
C LEU A 106 -31.43 7.08 -20.71
N ILE A 107 -30.79 6.88 -21.87
CA ILE A 107 -31.10 7.65 -23.10
C ILE A 107 -32.55 7.40 -23.52
N PHE A 108 -33.01 6.16 -23.52
CA PHE A 108 -34.41 5.85 -23.82
C PHE A 108 -35.37 6.60 -22.88
N LEU A 109 -35.10 6.62 -21.57
CA LEU A 109 -35.92 7.36 -20.61
C LEU A 109 -35.95 8.87 -20.89
N ILE A 110 -34.83 9.46 -21.34
CA ILE A 110 -34.74 10.88 -21.71
C ILE A 110 -35.54 11.17 -22.99
N LEU A 111 -35.46 10.30 -23.98
CA LEU A 111 -36.13 10.49 -25.28
C LEU A 111 -37.62 10.18 -25.22
N ASP A 112 -38.06 9.33 -24.30
CA ASP A 112 -39.47 9.00 -24.10
C ASP A 112 -40.23 10.17 -23.45
N ARG A 113 -40.78 11.06 -24.28
CA ARG A 113 -41.54 12.25 -23.86
C ARG A 113 -43.03 12.01 -23.62
N LYS A 114 -43.46 10.75 -23.51
CA LYS A 114 -44.84 10.44 -23.13
C LYS A 114 -45.11 10.95 -21.71
N ASP A 115 -46.10 11.84 -21.60
CA ASP A 115 -46.64 12.44 -20.36
C ASP A 115 -45.70 13.36 -19.55
N LEU A 116 -45.97 14.68 -19.61
CA LEU A 116 -45.32 15.74 -18.80
C LEU A 116 -45.23 15.47 -17.28
N PRO A 117 -46.22 14.84 -16.61
CA PRO A 117 -46.09 14.48 -15.18
C PRO A 117 -45.02 13.41 -14.89
N ILE A 118 -44.63 12.62 -15.88
CA ILE A 118 -43.66 11.52 -15.78
C ILE A 118 -42.24 12.04 -15.96
N GLU A 119 -42.07 13.07 -16.77
CA GLU A 119 -40.80 13.71 -17.06
C GLU A 119 -40.03 14.07 -15.77
N LYS A 120 -40.73 14.62 -14.78
CA LYS A 120 -40.13 14.98 -13.48
C LYS A 120 -39.62 13.77 -12.68
N VAL A 121 -40.30 12.63 -12.75
CA VAL A 121 -39.89 11.40 -12.05
C VAL A 121 -38.70 10.76 -12.75
N LYS A 122 -38.70 10.73 -14.09
CA LYS A 122 -37.58 10.26 -14.91
C LYS A 122 -36.32 11.08 -14.65
N TRP A 123 -36.41 12.41 -14.68
CA TRP A 123 -35.27 13.28 -14.39
C TRP A 123 -34.74 13.13 -12.97
N GLN A 124 -35.63 13.01 -11.97
CA GLN A 124 -35.22 12.75 -10.60
C GLN A 124 -34.44 11.44 -10.50
N PHE A 125 -34.94 10.37 -11.12
CA PHE A 125 -34.24 9.10 -11.14
C PHE A 125 -32.87 9.20 -11.83
N ILE A 126 -32.81 9.76 -13.04
CA ILE A 126 -31.57 9.92 -13.79
C ILE A 126 -30.55 10.73 -12.96
N SER A 127 -30.97 11.85 -12.38
CA SER A 127 -30.08 12.67 -11.55
C SER A 127 -29.57 11.93 -10.31
N ALA A 128 -30.43 11.12 -9.67
CA ALA A 128 -30.05 10.35 -8.48
C ALA A 128 -29.11 9.21 -8.87
N TYR A 129 -29.41 8.48 -9.95
CA TYR A 129 -28.57 7.42 -10.50
C TYR A 129 -27.18 7.95 -10.86
N MET A 130 -27.11 9.05 -11.61
CA MET A 130 -25.85 9.71 -11.95
C MET A 130 -25.11 10.19 -10.69
N GLY A 131 -25.83 10.74 -9.70
CA GLY A 131 -25.26 11.10 -8.41
C GLY A 131 -24.65 9.91 -7.68
N VAL A 132 -25.31 8.75 -7.67
CA VAL A 132 -24.78 7.51 -7.10
C VAL A 132 -23.54 7.05 -7.85
N VAL A 133 -23.55 7.01 -9.18
CA VAL A 133 -22.39 6.61 -9.98
C VAL A 133 -21.20 7.54 -9.75
N ILE A 134 -21.42 8.86 -9.75
CA ILE A 134 -20.37 9.87 -9.52
C ILE A 134 -19.82 9.75 -8.10
N LEU A 135 -20.68 9.76 -7.08
CA LEU A 135 -20.22 9.69 -5.70
C LEU A 135 -19.56 8.35 -5.40
N THR A 136 -20.05 7.25 -5.95
CA THR A 136 -19.39 5.94 -5.84
C THR A 136 -18.01 6.01 -6.48
N SER A 137 -17.88 6.58 -7.69
CA SER A 137 -16.59 6.76 -8.37
C SER A 137 -15.59 7.57 -7.53
N LEU A 138 -16.05 8.68 -6.94
CA LEU A 138 -15.24 9.53 -6.07
C LEU A 138 -14.84 8.85 -4.75
N ASN A 139 -15.64 7.89 -4.28
CA ASN A 139 -15.42 7.15 -3.04
C ASN A 139 -14.48 5.95 -3.18
N LEU A 140 -14.21 5.47 -4.39
CA LEU A 140 -13.40 4.26 -4.54
C LEU A 140 -12.00 4.48 -3.95
N PRO A 141 -11.49 3.58 -3.10
CA PRO A 141 -10.12 3.65 -2.65
C PRO A 141 -9.24 3.57 -3.90
N VAL A 142 -8.47 4.62 -4.14
CA VAL A 142 -7.46 4.63 -5.22
C VAL A 142 -6.32 3.66 -4.86
N GLU A 143 -6.20 3.29 -3.58
CA GLU A 143 -5.13 2.44 -3.08
C GLU A 143 -5.66 1.20 -2.35
N MET A 144 -5.15 0.02 -2.74
CA MET A 144 -5.42 -1.26 -2.07
C MET A 144 -4.78 -1.36 -0.68
N GLN A 145 -3.93 -0.39 -0.30
CA GLN A 145 -3.27 -0.29 1.00
C GLN A 145 -3.00 1.19 1.30
N GLY A 146 -3.42 1.68 2.47
CA GLY A 146 -3.22 3.08 2.89
C GLY A 146 -2.41 3.20 4.19
N ALA A 147 -1.85 4.37 4.47
CA ALA A 147 -1.09 4.60 5.71
C ALA A 147 -1.98 4.56 6.96
N ALA A 148 -1.50 3.92 8.02
CA ALA A 148 -2.16 3.92 9.32
C ALA A 148 -1.82 5.20 10.10
N MET A 149 -2.52 6.28 9.78
CA MET A 149 -2.27 7.66 10.27
C MET A 149 -2.24 7.80 11.80
N PHE A 150 -2.92 6.91 12.52
CA PHE A 150 -3.07 6.94 13.98
C PHE A 150 -2.21 5.90 14.70
N TYR A 151 -1.37 5.16 13.99
CA TYR A 151 -0.42 4.25 14.63
C TYR A 151 0.62 5.06 15.43
N ASN A 152 0.67 4.83 16.73
CA ASN A 152 1.41 5.66 17.67
C ASN A 152 2.06 4.81 18.78
N PRO A 153 3.05 3.95 18.45
CA PRO A 153 3.71 3.10 19.43
C PRO A 153 4.52 3.95 20.44
N PRO A 154 4.78 3.46 21.66
CA PRO A 154 5.56 4.19 22.64
C PRO A 154 7.01 4.40 22.20
N VAL A 155 7.59 5.55 22.58
CA VAL A 155 9.03 5.84 22.50
C VAL A 155 9.39 6.50 23.84
N PRO A 156 9.60 5.70 24.90
CA PRO A 156 9.64 6.21 26.27
C PRO A 156 10.91 7.01 26.57
N ASP A 157 12.01 6.69 25.89
CA ASP A 157 13.31 7.36 26.04
C ASP A 157 13.82 7.82 24.67
N PRO A 158 13.40 9.00 24.17
CA PRO A 158 13.82 9.51 22.87
C PRO A 158 15.34 9.72 22.77
N SER A 159 15.91 9.51 21.59
CA SER A 159 17.34 9.78 21.32
C SER A 159 17.70 11.26 21.48
N TYR A 160 16.76 12.15 21.19
CA TYR A 160 16.93 13.60 21.28
C TYR A 160 15.67 14.30 21.79
N GLU A 161 15.86 15.54 22.24
CA GLU A 161 14.75 16.49 22.29
C GLU A 161 14.13 16.68 20.91
N LYS A 162 12.82 16.95 20.88
CA LYS A 162 12.03 17.02 19.65
C LYS A 162 12.64 17.99 18.64
N GLY A 163 13.07 17.47 17.50
CA GLY A 163 13.59 18.25 16.37
C GLY A 163 15.04 18.73 16.56
N GLN A 164 15.73 18.27 17.60
CA GLN A 164 17.15 18.59 17.86
C GLN A 164 18.10 17.47 17.39
N GLY A 165 17.56 16.35 16.90
CA GLY A 165 18.37 15.25 16.39
C GLY A 165 18.92 15.45 14.98
N SER A 166 19.67 14.44 14.55
CA SER A 166 20.22 14.30 13.20
C SER A 166 19.16 14.43 12.10
N LEU A 167 19.59 14.91 10.93
CA LEU A 167 18.74 15.00 9.75
C LEU A 167 18.65 13.65 9.05
N ILE A 168 17.42 13.19 8.88
CA ILE A 168 17.07 11.99 8.12
C ILE A 168 16.34 12.43 6.85
N TYR A 169 16.88 12.04 5.70
CA TYR A 169 16.16 12.09 4.44
C TYR A 169 15.48 10.76 4.13
N ILE A 170 14.22 10.82 3.72
CA ILE A 170 13.51 9.72 3.08
C ILE A 170 13.48 10.00 1.58
N ASP A 171 14.06 9.10 0.80
CA ASP A 171 14.03 9.16 -0.65
C ASP A 171 12.61 9.06 -1.20
N GLN A 172 12.28 9.98 -2.09
CA GLN A 172 11.06 9.98 -2.90
C GLN A 172 11.35 10.35 -4.36
N GLY A 173 12.63 10.51 -4.72
CA GLY A 173 13.06 10.92 -6.05
C GLY A 173 13.04 9.78 -7.08
N HIS A 174 12.99 8.53 -6.63
CA HIS A 174 13.24 7.35 -7.45
C HIS A 174 12.00 6.48 -7.58
N HIS A 175 10.86 7.11 -7.89
CA HIS A 175 9.56 6.46 -8.04
C HIS A 175 9.21 5.49 -6.90
N ASN A 176 9.63 5.86 -5.69
CA ASN A 176 9.53 5.00 -4.52
C ASN A 176 8.07 4.60 -4.28
N PHE A 177 7.85 3.32 -4.02
CA PHE A 177 6.50 2.83 -3.71
C PHE A 177 5.94 3.42 -2.39
N HIS A 178 6.83 3.84 -1.49
CA HIS A 178 6.48 4.48 -0.23
C HIS A 178 7.09 5.88 -0.10
N THR A 179 6.26 6.87 0.23
CA THR A 179 6.67 8.26 0.48
C THR A 179 6.37 8.66 1.93
N LEU A 180 7.08 9.67 2.45
CA LEU A 180 6.95 10.23 3.80
C LEU A 180 5.53 10.71 4.09
N ASP A 181 4.83 11.33 3.13
CA ASP A 181 3.43 11.73 3.32
C ASP A 181 2.43 10.60 3.01
N GLY A 182 2.90 9.51 2.41
CA GLY A 182 2.15 8.29 2.12
C GLY A 182 2.43 7.17 3.12
N ARG A 183 2.77 5.97 2.61
CA ARG A 183 2.93 4.74 3.41
C ARG A 183 4.04 4.80 4.49
N LEU A 184 5.02 5.71 4.38
CA LEU A 184 6.04 5.95 5.42
C LEU A 184 5.65 7.02 6.42
N ARG A 185 4.41 7.54 6.40
CA ARG A 185 4.02 8.59 7.34
C ARG A 185 4.17 8.19 8.79
N SER A 186 3.72 6.99 9.16
CA SER A 186 3.83 6.50 10.53
C SER A 186 5.29 6.28 10.93
N THR A 187 6.14 5.86 9.98
CA THR A 187 7.59 5.76 10.12
C THR A 187 8.22 7.13 10.40
N GLY A 188 7.96 8.12 9.55
CA GLY A 188 8.48 9.48 9.74
C GLY A 188 7.96 10.12 11.03
N TYR A 189 6.72 9.86 11.42
CA TYR A 189 6.17 10.35 12.69
C TYR A 189 6.84 9.69 13.90
N LEU A 190 7.08 8.38 13.84
CA LEU A 190 7.82 7.64 14.88
C LEU A 190 9.22 8.21 15.08
N LEU A 191 9.97 8.41 13.99
CA LEU A 191 11.33 8.95 14.05
C LEU A 191 11.36 10.41 14.54
N LYS A 192 10.39 11.24 14.14
CA LYS A 192 10.23 12.61 14.69
C LYS A 192 9.96 12.60 16.21
N ARG A 193 9.26 11.57 16.71
CA ARG A 193 9.02 11.40 18.16
C ARG A 193 10.25 10.90 18.90
N ASP A 194 11.16 10.21 18.23
CA ASP A 194 12.49 9.88 18.77
C ASP A 194 13.48 11.08 18.71
N GLY A 195 13.01 12.24 18.24
CA GLY A 195 13.72 13.52 18.28
C GLY A 195 14.41 13.93 16.98
N TYR A 196 14.39 13.06 15.96
CA TYR A 196 15.02 13.33 14.66
C TYR A 196 14.32 14.41 13.84
N ARG A 197 15.08 15.06 12.96
CA ARG A 197 14.53 15.91 11.89
C ARG A 197 14.34 15.04 10.66
N VAL A 198 13.09 14.77 10.27
CA VAL A 198 12.78 13.90 9.13
C VAL A 198 12.15 14.69 8.00
N MET A 199 12.77 14.61 6.83
CA MET A 199 12.36 15.31 5.61
C MET A 199 12.30 14.36 4.42
N ALA A 200 11.44 14.69 3.45
CA ALA A 200 11.48 14.05 2.14
C ALA A 200 12.68 14.58 1.35
N HIS A 201 13.27 13.73 0.52
CA HIS A 201 14.28 14.09 -0.46
C HIS A 201 13.76 13.78 -1.86
N ASP A 202 13.63 14.83 -2.67
CA ASP A 202 13.13 14.74 -4.05
C ASP A 202 14.25 14.90 -5.09
N GLY A 203 14.07 14.23 -6.23
CA GLY A 203 15.00 14.20 -7.35
C GLY A 203 16.33 13.48 -7.03
N ILE A 204 17.29 13.64 -7.93
CA ILE A 204 18.55 12.88 -7.91
C ILE A 204 19.42 13.18 -6.68
N PHE A 205 20.24 12.20 -6.29
CA PHE A 205 21.27 12.33 -5.27
C PHE A 205 22.49 13.07 -5.80
N THR A 206 22.93 14.09 -5.06
CA THR A 206 24.19 14.80 -5.31
C THR A 206 24.89 15.06 -3.99
N ALA A 207 26.22 15.21 -4.03
CA ALA A 207 27.00 15.53 -2.83
C ALA A 207 26.48 16.80 -2.12
N GLU A 208 26.11 17.82 -2.89
CA GLU A 208 25.55 19.08 -2.36
C GLU A 208 24.21 18.86 -1.65
N LYS A 209 23.33 18.00 -2.18
CA LYS A 209 22.04 17.71 -1.55
C LYS A 209 22.16 16.84 -0.30
N LEU A 210 23.18 15.98 -0.23
CA LEU A 210 23.41 15.08 0.91
C LEU A 210 24.33 15.67 2.00
N LYS A 211 24.95 16.84 1.78
CA LYS A 211 25.96 17.42 2.70
C LYS A 211 25.49 17.59 4.15
N ASP A 212 24.22 17.95 4.34
CA ASP A 212 23.62 18.18 5.67
C ASP A 212 22.84 16.95 6.17
N CYS A 213 22.74 15.91 5.34
CA CYS A 213 22.05 14.67 5.66
C CYS A 213 22.97 13.77 6.50
N ASN A 214 22.45 13.26 7.62
CA ASN A 214 23.16 12.27 8.43
C ASN A 214 22.73 10.85 8.05
N ILE A 215 21.43 10.65 7.79
CA ILE A 215 20.86 9.33 7.49
C ILE A 215 19.98 9.43 6.25
N LEU A 216 20.23 8.57 5.27
CA LEU A 216 19.41 8.40 4.09
C LEU A 216 18.63 7.10 4.20
N ILE A 217 17.30 7.18 4.11
CA ILE A 217 16.39 6.03 4.07
C ILE A 217 15.83 5.92 2.66
N ILE A 218 16.14 4.81 1.99
CA ILE A 218 15.63 4.46 0.67
C ILE A 218 14.72 3.25 0.83
N VAL A 219 13.44 3.38 0.45
CA VAL A 219 12.48 2.27 0.54
C VAL A 219 11.84 2.05 -0.82
N ASN A 220 12.03 0.85 -1.37
CA ASN A 220 11.36 0.40 -2.60
C ASN A 220 11.48 1.41 -3.77
N ALA A 221 12.70 1.87 -4.04
CA ALA A 221 13.01 2.65 -5.22
C ALA A 221 12.81 1.82 -6.49
N LEU A 222 12.41 2.47 -7.58
CA LEU A 222 12.08 1.83 -8.86
C LEU A 222 12.63 2.63 -10.04
N HIS A 223 13.12 1.90 -11.03
CA HIS A 223 13.31 2.45 -12.37
C HIS A 223 11.95 2.80 -12.99
N GLU A 224 11.89 3.87 -13.79
CA GLU A 224 10.65 4.38 -14.41
C GLU A 224 9.87 3.30 -15.20
N SER A 225 10.58 2.41 -15.88
CA SER A 225 9.98 1.32 -16.66
C SER A 225 9.21 0.31 -15.81
N ASN A 226 9.54 0.21 -14.51
CA ASN A 226 8.95 -0.71 -13.57
C ASN A 226 7.93 -0.04 -12.63
N VAL A 227 7.57 1.23 -12.82
CA VAL A 227 6.53 1.89 -11.99
C VAL A 227 5.16 1.24 -12.18
N ASN A 228 4.79 0.94 -13.42
CA ASN A 228 3.48 0.38 -13.76
C ASN A 228 3.53 -1.08 -14.20
N ARG A 229 4.72 -1.63 -14.47
CA ARG A 229 4.90 -2.96 -15.05
C ARG A 229 6.05 -3.70 -14.38
N TRP A 230 5.69 -4.59 -13.46
CA TRP A 230 6.63 -5.43 -12.73
C TRP A 230 6.94 -6.69 -13.52
N ILE A 231 7.73 -6.52 -14.59
CA ILE A 231 8.23 -7.57 -15.47
C ILE A 231 9.73 -7.36 -15.69
N LEU A 232 10.47 -8.45 -15.90
CA LEU A 232 11.86 -8.37 -16.34
C LEU A 232 12.00 -7.74 -17.74
N PRO A 233 13.15 -7.12 -18.06
CA PRO A 233 14.28 -6.85 -17.15
C PRO A 233 13.93 -5.80 -16.09
N THR A 234 14.59 -5.89 -14.94
CA THR A 234 14.56 -4.86 -13.90
C THR A 234 15.86 -4.06 -14.01
N TYR A 235 15.74 -2.76 -14.28
CA TYR A 235 16.87 -1.85 -14.32
C TYR A 235 17.10 -1.21 -12.94
N SER A 236 18.32 -0.71 -12.70
CA SER A 236 18.63 0.07 -11.50
C SER A 236 17.70 1.28 -11.37
N ALA A 237 17.28 1.57 -10.14
CA ALA A 237 16.54 2.79 -9.82
C ALA A 237 17.42 4.05 -9.85
N PHE A 238 18.74 3.89 -9.83
CA PHE A 238 19.73 4.95 -9.67
C PHE A 238 20.71 4.94 -10.85
N THR A 239 21.23 6.11 -11.23
CA THR A 239 22.35 6.17 -12.18
C THR A 239 23.67 5.78 -11.50
N ASP A 240 24.68 5.44 -12.30
CA ASP A 240 26.02 5.12 -11.78
C ASP A 240 26.60 6.30 -10.97
N GLU A 241 26.35 7.54 -11.40
CA GLU A 241 26.80 8.75 -10.69
C GLU A 241 26.11 8.90 -9.33
N GLU A 242 24.81 8.59 -9.23
CA GLU A 242 24.09 8.63 -7.95
C GLU A 242 24.59 7.55 -6.99
N ILE A 243 24.85 6.36 -7.52
CA ILE A 243 25.42 5.24 -6.76
C ILE A 243 26.78 5.62 -6.20
N GLU A 244 27.66 6.22 -7.01
CA GLU A 244 28.96 6.72 -6.57
C GLU A 244 28.83 7.80 -5.49
N VAL A 245 27.94 8.78 -5.69
CA VAL A 245 27.66 9.83 -4.70
C VAL A 245 27.23 9.24 -3.36
N VAL A 246 26.29 8.29 -3.36
CA VAL A 246 25.79 7.67 -2.12
C VAL A 246 26.89 6.83 -1.46
N ARG A 247 27.62 6.01 -2.23
CA ARG A 247 28.75 5.21 -1.74
C ARG A 247 29.80 6.09 -1.06
N ASP A 248 30.21 7.16 -1.71
CA ASP A 248 31.25 8.06 -1.20
C ASP A 248 30.74 8.85 0.01
N TRP A 249 29.50 9.31 0.00
CA TRP A 249 28.88 9.95 1.17
C TRP A 249 28.84 9.03 2.39
N VAL A 250 28.46 7.75 2.21
CA VAL A 250 28.52 6.76 3.30
C VAL A 250 29.96 6.55 3.76
N TYR A 251 30.91 6.37 2.84
CA TYR A 251 32.31 6.13 3.20
C TYR A 251 32.89 7.25 4.09
N HIS A 252 32.44 8.50 3.90
CA HIS A 252 32.88 9.66 4.68
C HIS A 252 32.04 9.96 5.93
N GLY A 253 31.10 9.09 6.32
CA GLY A 253 30.37 9.21 7.59
C GLY A 253 28.85 9.31 7.46
N GLY A 254 28.30 9.30 6.24
CA GLY A 254 26.87 9.15 6.03
C GLY A 254 26.36 7.75 6.42
N SER A 255 25.08 7.65 6.76
CA SER A 255 24.45 6.38 7.15
C SER A 255 23.28 6.00 6.25
N LEU A 256 23.29 4.80 5.68
CA LEU A 256 22.27 4.33 4.74
C LEU A 256 21.38 3.24 5.37
N LEU A 257 20.06 3.45 5.31
CA LEU A 257 19.08 2.38 5.42
C LEU A 257 18.48 2.12 4.03
N LEU A 258 18.86 1.00 3.42
CA LEU A 258 18.33 0.57 2.12
C LEU A 258 17.35 -0.57 2.33
N VAL A 259 16.11 -0.37 1.89
CA VAL A 259 15.03 -1.34 2.04
C VAL A 259 14.46 -1.68 0.67
N ALA A 260 14.52 -2.94 0.31
CA ALA A 260 14.00 -3.45 -0.94
C ALA A 260 13.17 -4.71 -0.68
N ASP A 261 11.92 -4.69 -1.07
CA ASP A 261 10.99 -5.82 -1.04
C ASP A 261 11.35 -6.83 -2.14
N HIS A 262 10.47 -7.76 -2.41
CA HIS A 262 10.55 -8.72 -3.50
C HIS A 262 10.65 -8.06 -4.89
N MET A 263 10.83 -8.88 -5.94
CA MET A 263 10.87 -8.39 -7.32
C MET A 263 9.69 -7.46 -7.67
N PRO A 264 9.93 -6.32 -8.34
CA PRO A 264 11.20 -5.88 -8.94
C PRO A 264 12.07 -4.98 -8.03
N LEU A 265 11.68 -4.79 -6.77
CA LEU A 265 12.29 -3.77 -5.90
C LEU A 265 13.74 -4.16 -5.55
N ALA A 266 13.97 -5.42 -5.19
CA ALA A 266 15.31 -5.97 -4.97
C ALA A 266 16.23 -5.79 -6.19
N GLY A 267 15.74 -6.07 -7.41
CA GLY A 267 16.53 -5.89 -8.62
C GLY A 267 16.86 -4.42 -8.92
N ALA A 268 15.94 -3.50 -8.64
CA ALA A 268 16.15 -2.07 -8.86
C ALA A 268 17.16 -1.45 -7.87
N ALA A 269 17.30 -2.05 -6.68
CA ALA A 269 18.25 -1.63 -5.66
C ALA A 269 19.60 -2.39 -5.71
N ALA A 270 19.72 -3.43 -6.55
CA ALA A 270 20.84 -4.36 -6.53
C ALA A 270 22.19 -3.68 -6.79
N ASP A 271 22.25 -2.77 -7.77
CA ASP A 271 23.51 -2.11 -8.15
C ASP A 271 24.04 -1.22 -7.01
N LEU A 272 23.16 -0.49 -6.32
CA LEU A 272 23.53 0.29 -5.12
C LEU A 272 23.99 -0.63 -3.97
N ALA A 273 23.24 -1.69 -3.68
CA ALA A 273 23.59 -2.63 -2.61
C ALA A 273 24.94 -3.32 -2.85
N SER A 274 25.27 -3.59 -4.12
CA SER A 274 26.53 -4.23 -4.52
C SER A 274 27.77 -3.40 -4.16
N GLN A 275 27.66 -2.06 -4.14
CA GLN A 275 28.76 -1.18 -3.73
C GLN A 275 29.18 -1.40 -2.26
N PHE A 276 28.28 -1.97 -1.45
CA PHE A 276 28.54 -2.29 -0.05
C PHE A 276 28.85 -3.79 0.18
N GLY A 277 28.88 -4.58 -0.89
CA GLY A 277 29.18 -6.02 -0.88
C GLY A 277 27.96 -6.93 -0.73
N PHE A 278 26.74 -6.39 -0.70
CA PHE A 278 25.51 -7.20 -0.62
C PHE A 278 25.08 -7.70 -2.00
N THR A 279 24.63 -8.94 -2.08
CA THR A 279 24.05 -9.52 -3.30
C THR A 279 22.54 -9.68 -3.11
N LEU A 280 21.76 -8.72 -3.65
CA LEU A 280 20.30 -8.80 -3.61
C LEU A 280 19.78 -9.73 -4.71
N HIS A 281 18.90 -10.64 -4.33
CA HIS A 281 18.25 -11.54 -5.27
C HIS A 281 16.88 -10.98 -5.67
N ASN A 282 16.68 -10.71 -6.95
CA ASN A 282 15.43 -10.15 -7.50
C ASN A 282 14.31 -11.20 -7.57
N GLY A 283 13.83 -11.67 -6.41
CA GLY A 283 12.82 -12.71 -6.30
C GLY A 283 11.91 -12.54 -5.08
N TYR A 284 11.17 -13.59 -4.76
CA TYR A 284 10.26 -13.65 -3.60
C TYR A 284 10.74 -14.75 -2.67
N ALA A 285 11.17 -14.40 -1.46
CA ALA A 285 11.43 -15.36 -0.40
C ALA A 285 10.10 -15.71 0.27
N MET A 286 9.69 -16.98 0.18
CA MET A 286 8.41 -17.45 0.69
C MET A 286 8.58 -18.77 1.44
N ASP A 287 7.86 -18.88 2.55
CA ASP A 287 7.72 -20.12 3.30
C ASP A 287 6.96 -21.18 2.50
N THR A 288 7.40 -22.45 2.59
CA THR A 288 6.78 -23.58 1.88
C THR A 288 5.90 -24.45 2.77
N ILE A 289 5.79 -24.12 4.05
CA ILE A 289 5.10 -24.90 5.08
C ILE A 289 3.88 -24.17 5.68
N GLY A 290 3.52 -23.01 5.13
CA GLY A 290 2.32 -22.24 5.47
C GLY A 290 2.43 -21.39 6.74
N ARG A 291 3.65 -21.04 7.16
CA ARG A 291 3.89 -20.17 8.32
C ARG A 291 3.82 -18.69 7.93
N ALA A 292 3.50 -17.85 8.91
CA ALA A 292 3.80 -16.43 8.81
C ALA A 292 5.32 -16.23 8.88
N ASP A 293 5.83 -15.18 8.23
CA ASP A 293 7.26 -14.91 8.09
C ASP A 293 7.84 -14.32 9.38
N TYR A 294 7.91 -15.16 10.42
CA TYR A 294 8.48 -14.81 11.72
C TYR A 294 9.98 -15.08 11.76
N PHE A 295 10.72 -14.10 12.28
CA PHE A 295 12.09 -14.24 12.73
C PHE A 295 12.11 -14.10 14.25
N ILE A 296 12.57 -15.14 14.94
CA ILE A 296 12.43 -15.30 16.37
C ILE A 296 13.81 -15.44 17.01
N ARG A 297 14.03 -14.76 18.12
CA ARG A 297 15.30 -14.83 18.85
C ARG A 297 15.59 -16.25 19.36
N ALA A 298 14.54 -16.90 19.87
CA ALA A 298 14.62 -18.23 20.49
C ALA A 298 15.02 -19.35 19.52
N ASP A 299 14.81 -19.20 18.21
CA ASP A 299 15.25 -20.16 17.19
C ASP A 299 16.44 -19.66 16.36
N SER A 300 17.03 -18.53 16.75
CA SER A 300 18.20 -17.89 16.12
C SER A 300 17.97 -17.44 14.68
N SER A 301 16.73 -17.40 14.18
CA SER A 301 16.43 -16.73 12.91
C SER A 301 16.47 -15.20 13.05
N LEU A 302 16.16 -14.66 14.22
CA LEU A 302 16.50 -13.29 14.63
C LEU A 302 17.77 -13.33 15.48
N HIS A 303 18.85 -12.72 14.99
CA HIS A 303 20.16 -12.80 15.62
C HIS A 303 20.26 -11.90 16.85
N GLU A 304 20.95 -12.38 17.87
CA GLU A 304 21.36 -11.54 18.99
C GLU A 304 22.52 -10.65 18.57
N ASN A 305 22.28 -9.35 18.55
CA ASN A 305 23.27 -8.34 18.21
C ASN A 305 22.88 -7.00 18.83
N ILE A 306 23.67 -5.97 18.56
CA ILE A 306 23.45 -4.65 19.16
C ILE A 306 22.08 -4.06 18.80
N ILE A 307 21.66 -4.17 17.54
CA ILE A 307 20.39 -3.63 17.04
C ILE A 307 19.21 -4.38 17.66
N THR A 308 19.27 -5.70 17.78
CA THR A 308 18.15 -6.47 18.34
C THR A 308 18.12 -6.42 19.86
N ASN A 309 19.23 -6.10 20.52
CA ASN A 309 19.30 -5.94 21.98
C ASN A 309 18.84 -4.54 22.45
N GLY A 310 19.09 -3.50 21.67
CA GLY A 310 18.78 -2.11 22.05
C GLY A 310 19.62 -1.61 23.23
N ARG A 311 19.31 -0.42 23.77
CA ARG A 311 20.11 0.21 24.85
C ARG A 311 19.87 -0.43 26.21
N ASN A 312 18.70 -1.04 26.40
CA ASN A 312 18.25 -1.60 27.67
C ASN A 312 17.23 -2.72 27.43
N PRO A 313 16.87 -3.53 28.45
CA PRO A 313 15.95 -4.65 28.29
C PRO A 313 14.56 -4.31 27.74
N GLY A 314 14.10 -3.06 27.84
CA GLY A 314 12.83 -2.60 27.28
C GLY A 314 12.87 -2.34 25.78
N GLU A 315 14.06 -2.24 25.19
CA GLU A 315 14.27 -2.04 23.75
C GLU A 315 14.64 -3.32 23.00
N ARG A 316 14.72 -4.44 23.72
CA ARG A 316 15.02 -5.74 23.15
C ARG A 316 13.89 -6.19 22.23
N VAL A 317 14.29 -6.72 21.08
CA VAL A 317 13.44 -7.32 20.07
C VAL A 317 13.56 -8.84 20.19
N ASP A 318 12.44 -9.50 20.46
CA ASP A 318 12.37 -10.97 20.60
C ASP A 318 11.76 -11.68 19.38
N SER A 319 10.97 -10.96 18.58
CA SER A 319 10.41 -11.47 17.34
C SER A 319 10.13 -10.36 16.34
N ILE A 320 10.28 -10.65 15.05
CA ILE A 320 9.92 -9.77 13.94
C ILE A 320 9.00 -10.51 12.99
N LEU A 321 7.92 -9.83 12.58
CA LEU A 321 7.05 -10.30 11.51
C LEU A 321 7.38 -9.53 10.23
N THR A 322 7.67 -10.24 9.16
CA THR A 322 7.79 -9.67 7.80
C THR A 322 6.57 -10.09 6.96
N PHE A 323 6.43 -9.55 5.75
CA PHE A 323 5.18 -9.63 4.97
C PHE A 323 5.47 -10.05 3.52
N THR A 324 6.21 -11.15 3.35
CA THR A 324 6.91 -11.48 2.10
C THR A 324 8.01 -10.45 1.81
N GLY A 325 8.99 -10.80 0.97
CA GLY A 325 10.13 -9.96 0.65
C GLY A 325 11.10 -10.73 -0.22
N HIS A 326 12.39 -10.40 -0.15
CA HIS A 326 13.44 -11.20 -0.77
C HIS A 326 14.50 -11.63 0.24
N ALA A 327 15.26 -12.67 -0.09
CA ALA A 327 16.47 -13.05 0.60
C ALA A 327 17.69 -12.51 -0.14
N PHE A 328 18.75 -12.20 0.60
CA PHE A 328 20.00 -11.69 0.04
C PHE A 328 21.21 -12.30 0.73
N GLU A 329 22.34 -12.27 0.05
CA GLU A 329 23.62 -12.65 0.64
C GLU A 329 24.32 -11.40 1.16
N ALA A 330 24.82 -11.47 2.39
CA ALA A 330 25.58 -10.42 3.03
C ALA A 330 27.09 -10.73 2.89
N PRO A 331 27.96 -9.71 2.80
CA PRO A 331 29.41 -9.93 2.81
C PRO A 331 29.89 -10.40 4.18
N ASP A 332 31.08 -11.02 4.23
CA ASP A 332 31.65 -11.61 5.46
C ASP A 332 31.86 -10.60 6.61
N ASP A 333 31.98 -9.31 6.28
CA ASP A 333 32.14 -8.22 7.25
C ASP A 333 30.82 -7.58 7.70
N ALA A 334 29.67 -8.15 7.27
CA ALA A 334 28.35 -7.77 7.75
C ALA A 334 27.85 -8.69 8.86
N ILE A 335 27.05 -8.11 9.75
CA ILE A 335 26.40 -8.82 10.84
C ILE A 335 24.92 -9.03 10.47
N PRO A 336 24.43 -10.28 10.40
CA PRO A 336 23.02 -10.55 10.17
C PRO A 336 22.14 -10.03 11.31
N ILE A 337 21.00 -9.43 10.95
CA ILE A 337 19.87 -9.14 11.86
C ILE A 337 18.90 -10.31 11.81
N MET A 338 18.55 -10.75 10.60
CA MET A 338 17.57 -11.81 10.35
C MET A 338 18.09 -12.73 9.25
N THR A 339 18.04 -14.04 9.48
CA THR A 339 18.36 -15.05 8.46
C THR A 339 17.23 -16.06 8.32
N PHE A 340 16.97 -16.48 7.09
CA PHE A 340 15.92 -17.46 6.84
C PHE A 340 16.28 -18.83 7.42
N PRO A 341 15.38 -19.45 8.22
CA PRO A 341 15.55 -20.82 8.67
C PRO A 341 15.26 -21.82 7.51
N PRO A 342 15.46 -23.13 7.73
CA PRO A 342 14.98 -24.15 6.80
C PRO A 342 13.48 -24.02 6.51
N GLY A 343 13.06 -24.27 5.26
CA GLY A 343 11.66 -24.23 4.83
C GLY A 343 11.28 -23.05 3.92
N TYR A 344 12.19 -22.08 3.75
CA TYR A 344 12.02 -20.97 2.83
C TYR A 344 12.68 -21.23 1.49
N LEU A 345 11.98 -20.87 0.42
CA LEU A 345 12.53 -20.85 -0.93
C LEU A 345 12.41 -19.45 -1.53
N GLN A 346 13.38 -19.10 -2.36
CA GLN A 346 13.31 -17.91 -3.19
C GLN A 346 12.87 -18.25 -4.61
N TRP A 347 11.82 -17.58 -5.05
CA TRP A 347 11.19 -17.74 -6.35
C TRP A 347 11.60 -16.59 -7.28
N TYR A 348 11.99 -16.91 -8.52
CA TYR A 348 12.42 -15.92 -9.51
C TYR A 348 11.45 -15.90 -10.69
N PRO A 349 10.29 -15.25 -10.56
CA PRO A 349 9.37 -15.12 -11.68
C PRO A 349 9.87 -14.08 -12.68
N ASP A 350 9.42 -14.16 -13.94
CA ASP A 350 9.67 -13.12 -14.93
C ASP A 350 8.74 -11.91 -14.78
N THR A 351 7.64 -12.10 -14.06
CA THR A 351 6.54 -11.15 -13.82
C THR A 351 6.11 -11.29 -12.37
N ALA A 352 5.96 -10.18 -11.66
CA ALA A 352 5.54 -10.18 -10.26
C ALA A 352 4.31 -11.06 -10.00
N ALA A 353 4.37 -11.83 -8.92
CA ALA A 353 3.36 -12.81 -8.49
C ALA A 353 2.98 -13.89 -9.52
N ARG A 354 3.78 -14.13 -10.57
CA ARG A 354 3.59 -15.22 -11.53
C ARG A 354 4.66 -16.30 -11.41
N PHE A 355 4.47 -17.19 -10.44
CA PHE A 355 5.44 -18.26 -10.11
C PHE A 355 5.38 -19.49 -11.03
N LYS A 356 4.67 -19.43 -12.15
CA LYS A 356 4.58 -20.59 -13.06
C LYS A 356 5.91 -20.77 -13.78
N ASN A 357 6.42 -22.00 -13.83
CA ASN A 357 7.65 -22.37 -14.53
C ASN A 357 8.95 -21.73 -13.98
N THR A 358 8.95 -21.23 -12.74
CA THR A 358 10.19 -20.87 -12.05
C THR A 358 10.67 -22.04 -11.19
N ILE A 359 11.99 -22.23 -11.10
CA ILE A 359 12.60 -23.22 -10.21
C ILE A 359 13.06 -22.44 -8.97
N PRO A 360 12.37 -22.57 -7.83
CA PRO A 360 12.75 -21.86 -6.63
C PRO A 360 14.00 -22.49 -5.98
N VAL A 361 14.78 -21.69 -5.27
CA VAL A 361 16.02 -22.14 -4.61
C VAL A 361 15.89 -22.05 -3.08
N PRO A 362 16.44 -23.01 -2.31
CA PRO A 362 16.51 -22.88 -0.86
C PRO A 362 17.36 -21.67 -0.46
N VAL A 363 16.88 -20.91 0.53
CA VAL A 363 17.57 -19.70 1.03
C VAL A 363 17.92 -19.78 2.52
N THR A 364 18.03 -20.99 3.05
CA THR A 364 18.45 -21.19 4.44
C THR A 364 19.79 -20.51 4.70
N GLY A 365 19.86 -19.67 5.73
CA GLY A 365 21.03 -18.88 6.09
C GLY A 365 21.20 -17.57 5.31
N PHE A 366 20.41 -17.33 4.25
CA PHE A 366 20.40 -16.03 3.59
C PHE A 366 19.77 -15.00 4.51
N CYS A 367 20.15 -13.73 4.34
CA CYS A 367 19.66 -12.64 5.15
C CYS A 367 18.32 -12.09 4.63
N GLN A 368 17.48 -11.62 5.55
CA GLN A 368 16.43 -10.64 5.26
C GLN A 368 16.72 -9.29 5.96
N GLY A 369 17.73 -9.23 6.81
CA GLY A 369 18.24 -7.99 7.38
C GLY A 369 19.69 -8.17 7.80
N ALA A 370 20.54 -7.20 7.52
CA ALA A 370 21.95 -7.22 7.89
C ALA A 370 22.51 -5.79 7.97
N TYR A 371 23.60 -5.62 8.72
CA TYR A 371 24.22 -4.32 8.90
C TYR A 371 25.75 -4.41 8.92
N LYS A 372 26.42 -3.33 8.52
CA LYS A 372 27.88 -3.21 8.57
C LYS A 372 28.34 -1.76 8.64
N LYS A 373 29.55 -1.54 9.14
CA LYS A 373 30.25 -0.27 8.92
C LYS A 373 30.83 -0.24 7.50
N TYR A 374 30.94 0.94 6.91
CA TYR A 374 31.57 1.14 5.61
C TYR A 374 32.33 2.46 5.61
N GLY A 375 33.66 2.40 5.63
CA GLY A 375 34.48 3.59 5.92
C GLY A 375 34.16 4.15 7.31
N ALA A 376 33.85 5.44 7.37
CA ALA A 376 33.37 6.11 8.58
C ALA A 376 31.86 6.00 8.78
N GLY A 377 31.10 5.53 7.78
CA GLY A 377 29.65 5.43 7.82
C GLY A 377 29.12 4.04 8.16
N ARG A 378 27.80 3.91 8.02
CA ARG A 378 27.03 2.72 8.43
C ARG A 378 25.98 2.35 7.40
N VAL A 379 25.78 1.07 7.16
CA VAL A 379 24.81 0.55 6.19
C VAL A 379 23.95 -0.52 6.85
N VAL A 380 22.64 -0.41 6.67
CA VAL A 380 21.65 -1.44 7.00
C VAL A 380 20.86 -1.77 5.75
N ILE A 381 20.76 -3.06 5.42
CA ILE A 381 19.92 -3.58 4.34
C ILE A 381 18.76 -4.35 4.96
N LEU A 382 17.54 -4.07 4.52
CA LEU A 382 16.35 -4.88 4.83
C LEU A 382 15.70 -5.39 3.54
N GLY A 383 15.36 -6.67 3.53
CA GLY A 383 14.76 -7.38 2.40
C GLY A 383 13.23 -7.31 2.36
N GLU A 384 12.62 -6.48 3.22
CA GLU A 384 11.18 -6.28 3.25
C GLU A 384 10.81 -4.87 3.76
N ALA A 385 9.87 -4.21 3.08
CA ALA A 385 9.48 -2.83 3.35
C ALA A 385 8.34 -2.68 4.35
N MET A 386 7.33 -3.56 4.35
CA MET A 386 6.17 -3.39 5.22
C MET A 386 6.55 -3.52 6.70
N MET A 387 7.62 -4.23 7.03
CA MET A 387 8.11 -4.38 8.41
C MET A 387 8.47 -3.03 9.07
N ILE A 388 8.77 -1.98 8.29
CA ILE A 388 9.05 -0.62 8.78
C ILE A 388 7.94 0.39 8.48
N THR A 389 6.81 -0.04 7.92
CA THR A 389 5.62 0.81 7.65
C THR A 389 4.49 0.48 8.61
N ALA A 390 3.45 1.30 8.66
CA ALA A 390 2.18 0.91 9.28
C ALA A 390 1.06 1.21 8.30
N GLN A 391 0.34 0.17 7.89
CA GLN A 391 -0.62 0.23 6.80
C GLN A 391 -1.95 -0.41 7.17
N LEU A 392 -2.98 -0.06 6.43
CA LEU A 392 -4.29 -0.69 6.48
C LEU A 392 -4.56 -1.31 5.10
N GLY A 393 -4.68 -2.62 5.04
CA GLY A 393 -5.05 -3.35 3.84
C GLY A 393 -6.51 -3.10 3.44
N ALA A 394 -6.78 -3.02 2.14
CA ALA A 394 -8.12 -2.84 1.61
C ALA A 394 -9.01 -4.07 1.86
N GLY A 395 -10.27 -3.80 2.20
CA GLY A 395 -11.30 -4.79 2.50
C GLY A 395 -12.23 -4.30 3.60
N LEU A 396 -13.27 -5.07 3.91
CA LEU A 396 -14.24 -4.74 4.96
C LEU A 396 -13.62 -4.71 6.38
N SER A 397 -12.48 -5.37 6.57
CA SER A 397 -11.88 -5.63 7.89
C SER A 397 -10.71 -4.72 8.25
N TRP A 398 -10.22 -3.85 7.35
CA TRP A 398 -9.07 -2.94 7.58
C TRP A 398 -7.91 -3.62 8.31
N VAL A 399 -7.43 -4.73 7.74
CA VAL A 399 -6.37 -5.54 8.36
C VAL A 399 -5.12 -4.66 8.54
N LYS A 400 -4.57 -4.64 9.75
CA LYS A 400 -3.35 -3.91 10.07
C LYS A 400 -2.15 -4.71 9.55
N ILE A 401 -1.33 -4.06 8.74
CA ILE A 401 -0.19 -4.67 8.05
C ILE A 401 1.05 -3.80 8.31
N GLY A 402 2.17 -4.42 8.65
CA GLY A 402 3.37 -3.75 9.12
C GLY A 402 3.41 -3.60 10.64
N MET A 403 4.08 -2.55 11.13
CA MET A 403 4.30 -2.27 12.54
C MET A 403 3.01 -2.16 13.38
N ASN A 404 1.87 -1.84 12.76
CA ASN A 404 0.60 -1.75 13.46
C ASN A 404 -0.13 -3.10 13.60
N SER A 405 0.40 -4.18 13.01
CA SER A 405 -0.15 -5.52 13.20
C SER A 405 -0.07 -5.92 14.69
N PRO A 406 -1.13 -6.49 15.28
CA PRO A 406 -1.07 -7.02 16.64
C PRO A 406 -0.03 -8.15 16.78
N ASP A 407 0.29 -8.80 15.67
CA ASP A 407 1.24 -9.91 15.58
C ASP A 407 2.70 -9.43 15.40
N ALA A 408 2.93 -8.12 15.29
CA ALA A 408 4.23 -7.49 15.04
C ALA A 408 4.66 -6.52 16.17
N PRO A 409 4.63 -6.93 17.47
CA PRO A 409 4.78 -6.01 18.59
C PRO A 409 6.13 -5.29 18.64
N TYR A 410 7.20 -5.90 18.11
CA TYR A 410 8.56 -5.35 18.19
C TYR A 410 9.07 -4.69 16.90
N ASN A 411 8.31 -4.73 15.80
CA ASN A 411 8.76 -4.19 14.51
C ASN A 411 9.12 -2.69 14.58
N HIS A 412 8.33 -1.89 15.31
CA HIS A 412 8.64 -0.47 15.51
C HIS A 412 9.91 -0.27 16.37
N GLN A 413 10.14 -1.14 17.35
CA GLN A 413 11.33 -1.06 18.20
C GLN A 413 12.59 -1.41 17.41
N LEU A 414 12.52 -2.41 16.52
CA LEU A 414 13.64 -2.71 15.62
C LEU A 414 14.00 -1.50 14.74
N LEU A 415 13.00 -0.86 14.14
CA LEU A 415 13.24 0.35 13.35
C LEU A 415 13.91 1.45 14.18
N VAL A 416 13.45 1.69 15.41
CA VAL A 416 14.06 2.67 16.32
C VAL A 416 15.52 2.30 16.62
N ASN A 417 15.80 1.04 16.94
CA ASN A 417 17.17 0.58 17.22
C ASN A 417 18.08 0.68 15.99
N ILE A 418 17.57 0.38 14.79
CA ILE A 418 18.28 0.54 13.52
C ILE A 418 18.69 2.01 13.34
N ILE A 419 17.76 2.95 13.48
CA ILE A 419 18.06 4.38 13.29
C ILE A 419 19.05 4.87 14.34
N ARG A 420 18.92 4.44 15.59
CA ARG A 420 19.88 4.77 16.66
C ARG A 420 21.27 4.22 16.38
N TRP A 421 21.37 3.02 15.84
CA TRP A 421 22.65 2.46 15.43
C TRP A 421 23.24 3.21 14.23
N LEU A 422 22.43 3.57 13.24
CA LEU A 422 22.87 4.42 12.12
C LEU A 422 23.33 5.82 12.59
N ASP A 423 22.82 6.29 13.72
CA ASP A 423 23.12 7.60 14.31
C ASP A 423 24.14 7.55 15.47
N GLU A 424 24.82 6.42 15.66
CA GLU A 424 25.85 6.26 16.71
C GLU A 424 25.34 6.45 18.15
N LYS A 425 24.04 6.23 18.37
CA LYS A 425 23.40 6.21 19.71
C LYS A 425 23.32 4.82 20.32
N LEU A 426 23.82 3.83 19.59
CA LEU A 426 23.86 2.44 19.98
C LEU A 426 25.24 1.89 19.56
N GLU A 427 26.09 1.57 20.53
CA GLU A 427 27.48 1.09 20.35
C GLU A 427 27.83 -0.19 21.09
#